data_AF-A0A2R3QRJ2-F1
#
_entry.id   AF-A0A2R3QRJ2-F1
#
_cell.length_a   1.000
_cell.length_b   1.000
_cell.length_c   1.000
_cell.angle_alpha   90.00
_cell.angle_beta   90.00
_cell.angle_gamma   90.00
#
_symmetry.space_group_name_H-M   'P 1'
#
loop_
_entity.id
_entity.type
_entity.pdbx_description
1 polymer ?
#
loop_
_entity_poly.entity_id
_entity_poly.type
_entity_poly.pdbx_seq_one_letter_code
_entity_poly.pdbx_strand_id
1 'polypeptide(L)'
;MLDWLAGFLDQILAFFQFVWDFLSSGIYDFVKDGLVLLTKAAIYSWVQIQLLALEVAYEAAQGVMDDIGLAEAVRQRWGALPAEVVNALNFFGIPQALNIIFSALSTRFALKFVPFIGR
;
A
#
# COMPACT_ATOMS: atom_id res chain seq x y z
N MET A 1 -55.56 11.89 32.52
CA MET A 1 -54.85 13.19 32.59
C MET A 1 -53.52 13.08 33.37
N LEU A 2 -53.41 12.18 34.35
CA LEU A 2 -52.16 11.92 35.08
C LEU A 2 -51.15 11.04 34.31
N ASP A 3 -51.59 10.21 33.35
CA ASP A 3 -50.68 9.36 32.55
C ASP A 3 -49.66 10.12 31.71
N TRP A 4 -50.03 11.31 31.19
CA TRP A 4 -49.09 12.15 30.43
C TRP A 4 -48.01 12.74 31.34
N LEU A 5 -48.35 13.08 32.59
CA LEU A 5 -47.38 13.52 33.60
C LEU A 5 -46.47 12.37 34.03
N ALA A 6 -47.01 11.15 34.18
CA ALA A 6 -46.21 9.97 34.48
C ALA A 6 -45.20 9.65 33.36
N GLY A 7 -45.65 9.63 32.10
CA GLY A 7 -44.76 9.40 30.95
C GLY A 7 -43.71 10.50 30.76
N PHE A 8 -44.05 11.77 31.02
CA PHE A 8 -43.10 12.87 30.99
C PHE A 8 -42.03 12.75 32.10
N LEU A 9 -42.44 12.37 33.31
CA LEU A 9 -41.51 12.14 34.43
C LEU A 9 -40.60 10.93 34.17
N ASP A 10 -41.11 9.84 33.60
CA ASP A 10 -40.32 8.67 33.22
C ASP A 10 -39.28 9.02 32.15
N GLN A 11 -39.64 9.87 31.17
CA GLN A 11 -38.71 10.31 30.13
C GLN A 11 -37.60 11.21 30.69
N ILE A 12 -37.92 12.07 31.66
CA ILE A 12 -36.93 12.88 32.38
C ILE A 12 -36.00 11.97 33.19
N LEU A 13 -36.54 11.02 33.93
CA LEU A 13 -35.73 10.07 34.71
C LEU A 13 -34.82 9.24 33.80
N ALA A 14 -35.33 8.74 32.67
CA ALA A 14 -34.52 8.02 31.67
C ALA A 14 -33.41 8.91 31.07
N PHE A 15 -33.67 10.20 30.86
CA PHE A 15 -32.65 11.15 30.42
C PHE A 15 -31.55 11.34 31.48
N PHE A 16 -31.92 11.52 32.75
CA PHE A 16 -30.95 11.63 33.84
C PHE A 16 -30.17 10.33 34.04
N GLN A 17 -30.80 9.17 33.87
CA GLN A 17 -30.16 7.86 33.90
C GLN A 17 -29.14 7.73 32.76
N PHE A 18 -29.52 8.10 31.53
CA PHE A 18 -28.60 8.11 30.39
C PHE A 18 -27.43 9.06 30.59
N VAL A 19 -27.67 10.27 31.12
CA VAL A 19 -26.60 11.23 31.43
C VAL A 19 -25.67 10.67 32.50
N TRP A 20 -26.22 10.02 33.52
CA TRP A 20 -25.44 9.38 34.59
C TRP A 20 -24.60 8.20 34.08
N ASP A 21 -25.19 7.35 33.24
CA ASP A 21 -24.51 6.21 32.61
C ASP A 21 -23.45 6.68 31.60
N PHE A 22 -23.72 7.76 30.87
CA PHE A 22 -22.74 8.38 29.98
C PHE A 22 -21.56 8.98 30.74
N LEU A 23 -21.82 9.70 31.85
CA LEU A 23 -20.78 10.25 32.72
C LEU A 23 -19.97 9.18 33.45
N SER A 24 -20.61 8.07 33.83
CA SER A 24 -19.98 7.02 34.63
C SER A 24 -19.16 6.05 33.79
N SER A 25 -19.65 5.65 32.61
CA SER A 25 -18.98 4.64 31.76
C SER A 25 -18.95 5.01 30.28
N GLY A 26 -19.91 5.78 29.77
CA GLY A 26 -19.99 6.13 28.34
C GLY A 26 -18.82 6.97 27.83
N ILE A 27 -18.25 7.86 28.64
CA ILE A 27 -17.06 8.65 28.26
C ILE A 27 -15.84 7.75 28.05
N TYR A 28 -15.65 6.73 28.89
CA TYR A 28 -14.53 5.80 28.77
C TYR A 28 -14.64 4.98 27.48
N ASP A 29 -15.83 4.42 27.21
CA ASP A 29 -16.06 3.63 26.00
C ASP A 29 -15.99 4.49 24.73
N PHE A 30 -16.51 5.72 24.76
CA PHE A 30 -16.41 6.67 23.64
C PHE A 30 -14.96 7.03 23.31
N VAL A 31 -14.14 7.34 24.32
CA VAL A 31 -12.72 7.66 24.12
C VAL A 31 -11.95 6.43 23.65
N LYS A 32 -12.24 5.25 24.21
CA LYS A 32 -11.62 3.99 23.82
C LYS A 32 -11.91 3.66 22.35
N ASP A 33 -13.16 3.72 21.93
CA ASP A 33 -13.57 3.44 20.55
C ASP A 33 -13.01 4.49 19.58
N GLY A 34 -12.98 5.76 20.00
CA GLY A 34 -12.32 6.84 19.25
C GLY A 34 -10.83 6.57 19.02
N LEU A 35 -10.10 6.17 20.06
CA LEU A 35 -8.67 5.83 19.96
C LEU A 35 -8.42 4.60 19.09
N VAL A 36 -9.29 3.58 19.17
CA VAL A 36 -9.20 2.39 18.30
C VAL A 36 -9.41 2.77 16.83
N LEU A 37 -10.39 3.61 16.54
CA LEU A 37 -10.66 4.08 15.18
C LEU A 37 -9.52 4.94 14.63
N LEU A 38 -8.99 5.87 15.43
CA LEU A 38 -7.83 6.68 15.05
C LEU A 38 -6.59 5.82 14.80
N THR A 39 -6.34 4.83 15.65
CA THR A 39 -5.21 3.91 15.48
C THR A 39 -5.37 3.07 14.21
N LYS A 40 -6.58 2.58 13.94
CA LYS A 40 -6.90 1.86 12.69
C LYS A 40 -6.66 2.74 11.46
N ALA A 41 -7.10 4.00 11.49
CA ALA A 41 -6.88 4.95 10.42
C ALA A 41 -5.39 5.27 10.23
N ALA A 42 -4.63 5.42 11.32
CA ALA A 42 -3.19 5.68 11.29
C ALA A 42 -2.40 4.50 10.70
N ILE A 43 -2.73 3.26 11.05
CA ILE A 43 -2.10 2.07 10.46
C ILE A 43 -2.40 2.01 8.96
N TYR A 44 -3.66 2.25 8.56
CA TYR A 44 -4.05 2.23 7.16
C TYR A 44 -3.33 3.32 6.34
N SER A 45 -3.28 4.55 6.85
CA SER A 45 -2.57 5.64 6.17
C SER A 45 -1.07 5.40 6.08
N TRP A 46 -0.47 4.84 7.12
CA TRP A 46 0.96 4.49 7.12
C TRP A 46 1.29 3.46 6.04
N VAL A 47 0.50 2.40 5.90
CA VAL A 47 0.69 1.39 4.83
C VAL A 47 0.45 2.00 3.44
N GLN A 48 -0.57 2.85 3.28
CA GLN A 48 -0.83 3.51 2.00
C GLN A 48 0.32 4.42 1.57
N ILE A 49 0.92 5.17 2.50
CA ILE A 49 2.09 6.01 2.22
C ILE A 49 3.29 5.15 1.78
N GLN A 50 3.48 3.98 2.39
CA GLN A 50 4.55 3.07 1.99
C GLN A 50 4.34 2.50 0.58
N LEU A 51 3.09 2.16 0.22
CA LEU A 51 2.77 1.71 -1.13
C LEU A 51 2.99 2.81 -2.17
N LEU A 52 2.54 4.04 -1.89
CA LEU A 52 2.77 5.18 -2.77
C LEU A 52 4.27 5.45 -2.94
N ALA A 53 5.05 5.40 -1.86
CA ALA A 53 6.50 5.57 -1.94
C ALA A 53 7.17 4.48 -2.79
N LEU A 54 6.67 3.23 -2.73
CA LEU A 54 7.13 2.13 -3.55
C LEU A 54 6.81 2.35 -5.03
N GLU A 55 5.59 2.78 -5.35
CA GLU A 55 5.16 3.08 -6.73
C GLU A 55 6.00 4.20 -7.35
N VAL A 56 6.19 5.32 -6.64
CA VAL A 56 7.01 6.44 -7.10
C VAL A 56 8.47 6.02 -7.30
N ALA A 57 9.02 5.22 -6.39
CA ALA A 57 10.39 4.72 -6.52
C ALA A 57 10.55 3.77 -7.72
N TYR A 58 9.52 2.95 -7.99
CA TYR A 58 9.51 2.06 -9.15
C TYR A 58 9.44 2.83 -10.47
N GLU A 59 8.55 3.83 -10.57
CA GLU A 59 8.41 4.67 -11.75
C GLU A 59 9.70 5.46 -12.05
N ALA A 60 10.30 6.07 -11.02
CA ALA A 60 11.59 6.75 -11.17
C ALA A 60 12.71 5.80 -11.60
N ALA A 61 12.75 4.58 -11.07
CA ALA A 61 13.73 3.57 -11.45
C ALA A 61 13.56 3.07 -12.88
N GLN A 62 12.32 2.89 -13.35
CA GLN A 62 12.04 2.56 -14.74
C GLN A 62 12.50 3.69 -15.68
N GLY A 63 12.19 4.96 -15.34
CA GLY A 63 12.65 6.10 -16.14
C GLY A 63 14.18 6.14 -16.29
N VAL A 64 14.92 5.92 -15.20
CA VAL A 64 16.39 5.85 -15.27
C VAL A 64 16.87 4.67 -16.12
N MET A 65 16.17 3.52 -16.10
CA MET A 65 16.55 2.38 -16.93
C MET A 65 16.29 2.58 -18.42
N ASP A 66 15.22 3.27 -18.77
CA ASP A 66 14.95 3.68 -20.14
C ASP A 66 16.01 4.67 -20.64
N ASP A 67 16.42 5.62 -19.79
CA ASP A 67 17.47 6.60 -20.11
C ASP A 67 18.86 5.96 -20.34
N ILE A 68 19.17 4.86 -19.65
CA ILE A 68 20.44 4.12 -19.83
C ILE A 68 20.48 3.41 -21.19
N GLY A 69 19.34 3.17 -21.85
CA GLY A 69 19.28 2.56 -23.18
C GLY A 69 19.80 1.12 -23.23
N LEU A 70 19.94 0.45 -22.07
CA LEU A 70 20.52 -0.90 -21.97
C LEU A 70 19.67 -1.92 -22.75
N ALA A 71 18.35 -1.76 -22.72
CA ALA A 71 17.42 -2.61 -23.46
C ALA A 71 17.56 -2.43 -24.98
N GLU A 72 17.83 -1.21 -25.46
CA GLU A 72 18.08 -0.88 -26.86
C GLU A 72 19.38 -1.54 -27.35
N ALA A 73 20.44 -1.41 -26.55
CA ALA A 73 21.75 -1.98 -26.84
C ALA A 73 21.73 -3.52 -26.90
N VAL A 74 20.97 -4.16 -26.00
CA VAL A 74 20.81 -5.62 -25.99
C VAL A 74 20.02 -6.09 -27.22
N ARG A 75 18.95 -5.39 -27.61
CA ARG A 75 18.18 -5.72 -28.82
C ARG A 75 18.99 -5.56 -30.09
N GLN A 76 19.80 -4.50 -30.21
CA GLN A 76 20.72 -4.32 -31.35
C GLN A 76 21.74 -5.46 -31.45
N ARG A 77 22.33 -5.87 -30.32
CA ARG A 77 23.31 -6.97 -30.28
C ARG A 77 22.67 -8.32 -30.57
N TRP A 78 21.42 -8.53 -30.14
CA TRP A 78 20.66 -9.75 -30.41
C TRP A 78 20.26 -9.86 -31.89
N GLY A 79 19.84 -8.76 -32.51
CA GLY A 79 19.54 -8.70 -33.95
C GLY A 79 20.76 -8.84 -34.86
N ALA A 80 21.97 -8.62 -34.34
CA ALA A 80 23.23 -8.83 -35.06
C ALA A 80 23.71 -10.30 -35.03
N LEU A 81 23.04 -11.20 -34.29
CA LEU A 81 23.40 -12.60 -34.22
C LEU A 81 22.90 -13.37 -35.47
N PRO A 82 23.71 -14.29 -36.03
CA PRO A 82 23.27 -15.15 -37.13
C PRO A 82 22.11 -16.06 -36.70
N ALA A 83 21.17 -16.32 -37.62
CA ALA A 83 19.90 -16.98 -37.35
C ALA A 83 20.03 -18.37 -36.69
N GLU A 84 21.09 -19.12 -37.00
CA GLU A 84 21.38 -20.44 -36.42
C GLU A 84 21.71 -20.34 -34.92
N VAL A 85 22.44 -19.30 -34.52
CA VAL A 85 22.78 -19.04 -33.11
C VAL A 85 21.55 -18.56 -32.34
N VAL A 86 20.72 -17.70 -32.95
CA VAL A 86 19.47 -17.23 -32.34
C VAL A 86 18.50 -18.39 -32.11
N ASN A 87 18.39 -19.32 -33.05
CA ASN A 87 17.55 -20.51 -32.90
C ASN A 87 18.04 -21.43 -31.78
N ALA A 88 19.36 -21.62 -31.64
CA ALA A 88 19.92 -22.36 -30.52
C ALA A 88 19.65 -21.67 -29.17
N LEU A 89 19.82 -20.35 -29.10
CA LEU A 89 19.59 -19.57 -27.88
C LEU A 89 18.10 -19.54 -27.47
N ASN A 90 17.19 -19.51 -28.46
CA ASN A 90 15.75 -19.62 -28.24
C ASN A 90 15.38 -21.01 -27.68
N PHE A 91 16.02 -22.08 -28.15
CA PHE A 91 15.81 -23.44 -27.62
C PHE A 91 16.21 -23.56 -26.14
N PHE A 92 17.29 -22.87 -25.72
CA PHE A 92 17.73 -22.83 -24.32
C PHE A 92 16.96 -21.84 -23.44
N GLY A 93 16.00 -21.09 -23.99
CA GLY A 93 15.20 -20.14 -23.22
C GLY A 93 15.97 -18.90 -22.75
N ILE A 94 17.12 -18.61 -23.37
CA ILE A 94 17.99 -17.47 -23.05
C ILE A 94 17.23 -16.12 -23.15
N PRO A 95 16.35 -15.89 -24.14
CA PRO A 95 15.58 -14.63 -24.21
C PRO A 95 14.67 -14.43 -23.01
N GLN A 96 13.98 -15.49 -22.54
CA GLN A 96 13.10 -15.40 -21.38
C GLN A 96 13.92 -15.15 -20.10
N ALA A 97 15.08 -15.82 -19.96
CA ALA A 97 15.98 -15.61 -18.84
C ALA A 97 16.53 -14.17 -18.80
N LEU A 98 16.93 -13.62 -19.95
CA LEU A 98 17.38 -12.23 -20.05
C LEU A 98 16.28 -11.25 -19.63
N ASN A 99 15.04 -11.43 -20.10
CA ASN A 99 13.93 -10.57 -19.69
C ASN A 99 13.68 -10.61 -18.17
N ILE A 100 13.74 -11.80 -17.56
CA ILE A 100 13.60 -11.95 -16.11
C ILE A 100 14.76 -11.26 -15.37
N ILE A 101 16.00 -11.40 -15.86
CA ILE A 101 17.17 -10.75 -15.26
C ILE A 101 17.07 -9.24 -15.34
N PHE A 102 16.66 -8.67 -16.48
CA PHE A 102 16.49 -7.22 -16.62
C PHE A 102 15.37 -6.68 -15.73
N SER A 103 14.24 -7.40 -15.65
CA SER A 103 13.17 -7.06 -14.71
C SER A 103 13.64 -7.12 -13.26
N ALA A 104 14.36 -8.17 -12.87
CA ALA A 104 14.89 -8.31 -11.51
C ALA A 104 15.97 -7.28 -11.17
N LEU A 105 16.81 -6.88 -12.14
CA LEU A 105 17.79 -5.80 -11.97
C LEU A 105 17.09 -4.45 -11.77
N SER A 106 16.02 -4.20 -12.51
CA SER A 106 15.14 -3.03 -12.35
C SER A 106 14.53 -2.96 -10.97
N THR A 107 13.91 -4.06 -10.53
CA THR A 107 13.32 -4.14 -9.21
C THR A 107 14.38 -4.02 -8.11
N ARG A 108 15.55 -4.66 -8.24
CA ARG A 108 16.64 -4.54 -7.26
C ARG A 108 17.21 -3.13 -7.19
N PHE A 109 17.33 -2.45 -8.33
CA PHE A 109 17.75 -1.05 -8.37
C PHE A 109 16.71 -0.16 -7.70
N ALA A 110 15.42 -0.30 -8.05
CA ALA A 110 14.31 0.43 -7.45
C ALA A 110 14.26 0.26 -5.92
N LEU A 111 14.37 -0.97 -5.42
CA LEU A 111 14.38 -1.27 -3.98
C LEU A 111 15.55 -0.63 -3.23
N LYS A 112 16.68 -0.35 -3.90
CA LYS A 112 17.82 0.37 -3.31
C LYS A 112 17.53 1.87 -3.14
N PHE A 113 16.61 2.44 -3.92
CA PHE A 113 16.17 3.83 -3.77
C PHE A 113 14.96 3.99 -2.86
N VAL A 114 14.25 2.91 -2.50
CA VAL A 114 13.18 2.94 -1.51
C VAL A 114 13.80 3.12 -0.11
N PRO A 115 13.68 4.31 0.50
CA PRO A 115 14.42 4.65 1.72
C PRO A 115 13.97 3.88 2.97
N PHE A 116 12.82 3.17 2.91
CA PHE A 116 12.24 2.44 4.04
C PHE A 116 12.39 0.92 3.97
N ILE A 117 12.77 0.35 2.82
CA ILE A 117 12.96 -1.11 2.64
C ILE A 117 14.42 -1.45 2.26
N GLY A 118 15.20 -0.46 1.79
CA GLY A 118 16.61 -0.63 1.44
C GLY A 118 17.55 -0.71 2.65
N ARG A 119 17.52 -1.82 3.40
CA ARG A 119 18.71 -2.37 4.07
C ARG A 119 18.91 -3.81 3.63
#